data_AF-A0A3D1Q7Z4-F1
#
_entry.id   AF-A0A3D1Q7Z4-F1
#
_cell.length_a   1.000
_cell.length_b   1.000
_cell.length_c   1.000
_cell.angle_alpha   90.00
_cell.angle_beta   90.00
_cell.angle_gamma   90.00
#
_symmetry.space_group_name_H-M   'P 1'
#
loop_
_entity.id
_entity.type
_entity.pdbx_description
1 polymer ?
#
loop_
_entity_poly.entity_id
_entity_poly.type
_entity_poly.pdbx_seq_one_letter_code
_entity_poly.pdbx_strand_id
1 'polypeptide(L)'
;MDRRQLLMNIKPILVLALVMAMMAMAGCQTPGQSAPPQAAEPGNTPVAPASPTREETALLQEIARSAQAGKVINCDFAVKSTTFDDIEKTWGEPAQLQYVGAAKGTYATYADRKIVFGFNKGMQVFEVRTSAGEVQKLASGDVKEVLGEPVMFRTLGSQQMFGYQAGDYRLEFVFNPPADGRSEPAVDHINVFYPAGTVNMMADDPGRQW
;
A
#
# COMPACT_ATOMS: atom_id res chain seq x y z
N MET A 1 -6.47 50.61 -13.21
CA MET A 1 -5.79 50.28 -14.48
C MET A 1 -4.92 49.07 -14.18
N ASP A 2 -5.46 47.87 -14.05
CA ASP A 2 -5.90 46.95 -15.13
C ASP A 2 -4.87 46.81 -16.27
N ARG A 3 -4.15 45.69 -16.28
CA ARG A 3 -3.54 45.07 -17.46
C ARG A 3 -3.96 43.62 -17.50
N ARG A 4 -5.12 43.41 -18.11
CA ARG A 4 -5.42 42.19 -18.86
C ARG A 4 -4.26 41.83 -19.79
N GLN A 5 -4.18 40.52 -20.05
CA GLN A 5 -3.49 39.84 -21.16
C GLN A 5 -2.02 39.43 -20.93
N LEU A 6 -1.84 38.25 -20.35
CA LEU A 6 -1.11 37.19 -21.05
C LEU A 6 -1.93 35.90 -20.96
N LEU A 7 -2.76 35.68 -21.99
CA LEU A 7 -3.46 34.44 -22.27
C LEU A 7 -2.57 33.61 -23.20
N MET A 8 -2.39 32.32 -22.88
CA MET A 8 -2.39 31.15 -23.80
C MET A 8 -1.74 29.96 -23.07
N ASN A 9 -2.23 28.71 -23.09
CA ASN A 9 -3.25 28.06 -23.91
C ASN A 9 -3.39 26.61 -23.42
N ILE A 10 -4.52 26.17 -22.85
CA ILE A 10 -4.87 24.73 -22.86
C ILE A 10 -6.36 24.62 -23.14
N LYS A 11 -6.68 24.04 -24.30
CA LYS A 11 -8.02 23.87 -24.86
C LYS A 11 -8.75 22.72 -24.14
N PRO A 12 -10.00 22.88 -23.67
CA PRO A 12 -10.91 21.75 -23.53
C PRO A 12 -11.72 21.62 -24.83
N ILE A 13 -11.55 20.50 -25.53
CA ILE A 13 -12.42 20.12 -26.64
C ILE A 13 -13.76 19.66 -26.04
N LEU A 14 -14.81 20.34 -26.49
CA LEU A 14 -16.21 20.11 -26.20
C LEU A 14 -16.80 19.16 -27.26
N VAL A 15 -17.48 18.09 -26.83
CA VAL A 15 -18.51 17.34 -27.58
C VAL A 15 -19.48 16.85 -26.49
N LEU A 16 -20.62 17.47 -26.17
CA LEU A 16 -21.85 17.90 -26.85
C LEU A 16 -22.74 16.77 -27.41
N ALA A 17 -24.00 16.81 -26.91
CA ALA A 17 -25.26 16.26 -27.43
C ALA A 17 -25.62 14.80 -27.08
N LEU A 18 -26.88 14.40 -26.94
CA LEU A 18 -28.18 15.02 -26.64
C LEU A 18 -29.18 13.83 -26.61
N VAL A 19 -30.07 13.82 -25.61
CA VAL A 19 -31.45 13.25 -25.47
C VAL A 19 -32.10 12.34 -26.56
N MET A 20 -33.02 11.47 -26.08
CA MET A 20 -34.18 10.77 -26.73
C MET A 20 -33.96 9.28 -27.08
N ALA A 21 -34.91 8.34 -26.96
CA ALA A 21 -36.28 8.26 -26.44
C ALA A 21 -36.68 6.77 -26.36
N MET A 22 -37.77 6.46 -25.65
CA MET A 22 -38.46 5.16 -25.66
C MET A 22 -38.93 4.76 -27.07
N MET A 23 -38.80 3.47 -27.43
CA MET A 23 -39.77 2.78 -28.29
C MET A 23 -39.82 1.29 -27.90
N ALA A 24 -40.97 0.87 -27.39
CA ALA A 24 -41.38 -0.53 -27.34
C ALA A 24 -41.93 -0.93 -28.72
N MET A 25 -41.49 -2.07 -29.24
CA MET A 25 -42.16 -2.74 -30.36
C MET A 25 -42.33 -4.21 -30.01
N ALA A 26 -43.59 -4.60 -29.83
CA ALA A 26 -44.05 -5.98 -29.89
C ALA A 26 -43.79 -6.54 -31.30
N GLY A 27 -43.31 -7.78 -31.38
CA GLY A 27 -43.09 -8.50 -32.63
C GLY A 27 -43.16 -10.00 -32.39
N CYS A 28 -43.96 -10.67 -33.21
CA CYS A 28 -44.59 -11.97 -32.98
C CYS A 28 -43.64 -13.17 -32.89
N GLN A 29 -44.08 -14.16 -32.11
CA GLN A 29 -43.59 -15.54 -32.13
C GLN A 29 -43.96 -16.23 -33.45
N THR A 30 -43.05 -17.05 -33.98
CA THR A 30 -43.38 -18.14 -34.92
C THR A 30 -42.54 -19.36 -34.53
N PRO A 31 -43.08 -20.59 -34.55
CA PRO A 31 -42.47 -21.74 -33.90
C PRO A 31 -41.62 -22.59 -34.85
N GLY A 32 -40.56 -23.17 -34.28
CA GLY A 32 -39.99 -24.44 -34.76
C GLY A 32 -38.77 -24.35 -35.68
N GLN A 33 -37.58 -24.36 -35.08
CA GLN A 33 -36.42 -25.04 -35.65
C GLN A 33 -35.44 -25.37 -34.52
N SER A 34 -35.28 -26.66 -34.22
CA SER A 34 -34.31 -27.18 -33.26
C SER A 34 -32.88 -26.93 -33.75
N ALA A 35 -32.12 -26.16 -32.98
CA ALA A 35 -30.69 -25.95 -33.18
C ALA A 35 -29.89 -27.22 -32.78
N PRO A 36 -28.76 -27.52 -33.47
CA PRO A 36 -27.90 -28.67 -33.15
C PRO A 36 -27.16 -28.47 -31.81
N PRO A 37 -26.65 -29.55 -31.17
CA PRO A 37 -26.02 -29.45 -29.85
C PRO A 37 -24.81 -28.52 -29.89
N GLN A 38 -24.88 -27.43 -29.14
CA GLN A 38 -23.75 -26.53 -28.90
C GLN A 38 -22.72 -27.29 -28.05
N ALA A 39 -21.53 -27.50 -28.61
CA ALA A 39 -20.39 -28.01 -27.86
C ALA A 39 -20.10 -27.07 -26.69
N ALA A 40 -19.93 -27.63 -25.49
CA ALA A 40 -19.63 -26.87 -24.29
C ALA A 40 -18.32 -26.09 -24.48
N GLU A 41 -18.38 -24.76 -24.38
CA GLU A 41 -17.20 -23.93 -24.21
C GLU A 41 -16.55 -24.25 -22.86
N PRO A 42 -15.21 -24.25 -22.76
CA PRO A 42 -14.53 -24.52 -21.51
C PRO A 42 -14.87 -23.41 -20.51
N GLY A 43 -15.49 -23.80 -19.40
CA GLY A 43 -15.94 -22.89 -18.37
C GLY A 43 -14.78 -22.09 -17.78
N ASN A 44 -14.85 -20.76 -17.91
CA ASN A 44 -14.15 -19.82 -17.03
C ASN A 44 -14.74 -19.97 -15.63
N THR A 45 -14.26 -20.98 -14.89
CA THR A 45 -14.50 -21.07 -13.46
C THR A 45 -13.58 -20.05 -12.80
N PRO A 46 -14.07 -19.12 -11.96
CA PRO A 46 -13.20 -18.25 -11.18
C PRO A 46 -12.23 -19.11 -10.38
N VAL A 47 -10.93 -18.98 -10.66
CA VAL A 47 -9.90 -19.64 -9.86
C VAL A 47 -9.95 -18.97 -8.49
N ALA A 48 -10.28 -19.73 -7.45
CA ALA A 48 -10.19 -19.24 -6.08
C ALA A 48 -8.75 -18.78 -5.81
N PRO A 49 -8.54 -17.73 -5.00
CA PRO A 49 -7.19 -17.35 -4.57
C PRO A 49 -6.45 -18.59 -4.05
N ALA A 50 -5.21 -18.79 -4.50
CA ALA A 50 -4.39 -19.88 -3.99
C ALA A 50 -4.04 -19.56 -2.53
N SER A 51 -4.16 -20.55 -1.64
CA SER A 51 -3.65 -20.41 -0.27
C SER A 51 -2.12 -20.17 -0.28
N PRO A 52 -1.59 -19.44 0.72
CA PRO A 52 -0.17 -19.13 0.81
C PRO A 52 0.66 -20.41 0.92
N THR A 53 1.84 -20.37 0.30
CA THR A 53 2.85 -21.43 0.46
C THR A 53 3.40 -21.47 1.89
N ARG A 54 4.13 -22.54 2.22
CA ARG A 54 4.80 -22.66 3.52
C ARG A 54 5.84 -21.57 3.72
N GLU A 55 6.56 -21.22 2.66
CA GLU A 55 7.58 -20.18 2.64
C GLU A 55 6.96 -18.79 2.89
N GLU A 56 5.86 -18.47 2.21
CA GLU A 56 5.12 -17.22 2.42
C GLU A 56 4.52 -17.13 3.83
N THR A 57 3.98 -18.24 4.33
CA THR A 57 3.48 -18.34 5.71
C THR A 57 4.60 -18.07 6.72
N ALA A 58 5.77 -18.69 6.55
CA ALA A 58 6.92 -18.48 7.42
C ALA A 58 7.42 -17.03 7.36
N LEU A 59 7.47 -16.43 6.16
CA LEU A 59 7.87 -15.04 5.96
C LEU A 59 6.90 -14.08 6.68
N LEU A 60 5.59 -14.28 6.55
CA LEU A 60 4.57 -13.46 7.20
C LEU A 60 4.65 -13.55 8.73
N GLN A 61 4.88 -14.76 9.27
CA GLN A 61 5.11 -14.95 10.71
C GLN A 61 6.38 -14.23 11.19
N GLU A 62 7.45 -14.27 10.39
CA GLU A 62 8.70 -13.59 10.69
C GLU A 62 8.56 -12.06 10.64
N ILE A 63 7.81 -11.52 9.67
CA ILE A 63 7.45 -10.11 9.60
C ILE A 63 6.70 -9.69 10.87
N ALA A 64 5.67 -10.45 11.28
CA ALA A 64 4.89 -10.15 12.48
C ALA A 64 5.76 -10.18 13.76
N ARG A 65 6.63 -11.19 13.89
CA ARG A 65 7.57 -11.31 15.01
C ARG A 65 8.58 -10.16 15.05
N SER A 66 9.14 -9.80 13.89
CA SER A 66 10.06 -8.66 13.77
C SER A 66 9.38 -7.35 14.18
N ALA A 67 8.12 -7.16 13.76
CA ALA A 67 7.36 -5.98 14.10
C ALA A 67 7.10 -5.85 15.60
N GLN A 68 6.87 -6.95 16.33
CA GLN A 68 6.78 -6.94 17.79
C GLN A 68 8.07 -6.45 18.47
N ALA A 69 9.22 -6.66 17.83
CA ALA A 69 10.51 -6.14 18.26
C ALA A 69 10.80 -4.71 17.75
N GLY A 70 9.86 -4.07 17.07
CA GLY A 70 10.03 -2.73 16.49
C GLY A 70 10.87 -2.70 15.22
N LYS A 71 11.06 -3.85 14.55
CA LYS A 71 11.94 -3.99 13.38
C LYS A 71 11.17 -4.47 12.16
N VAL A 72 11.69 -4.15 10.98
CA VAL A 72 11.36 -4.89 9.75
C VAL A 72 12.35 -6.03 9.56
N ILE A 73 12.00 -7.00 8.72
CA ILE A 73 12.92 -8.08 8.34
C ILE A 73 14.19 -7.51 7.67
N ASN A 74 15.31 -8.23 7.81
CA ASN A 74 16.63 -7.85 7.27
C ASN A 74 17.17 -6.50 7.77
N CYS A 75 16.65 -5.97 8.88
CA CYS A 75 17.12 -4.74 9.50
C CYS A 75 17.25 -4.91 11.01
N ASP A 76 18.44 -4.64 11.56
CA ASP A 76 18.69 -4.78 12.99
C ASP A 76 18.26 -3.57 13.82
N PHE A 77 17.96 -2.45 13.17
CA PHE A 77 17.56 -1.21 13.83
C PHE A 77 16.07 -1.19 14.14
N ALA A 78 15.75 -1.01 15.42
CA ALA A 78 14.37 -0.92 15.88
C ALA A 78 13.91 0.54 16.00
N VAL A 79 12.64 0.79 15.70
CA VAL A 79 11.97 2.03 16.09
C VAL A 79 12.02 2.22 17.62
N LYS A 80 11.75 3.43 18.10
CA LYS A 80 11.72 3.83 19.53
C LYS A 80 13.11 3.87 20.20
N SER A 81 13.93 2.84 20.05
CA SER A 81 15.22 2.72 20.74
C SER A 81 16.43 3.15 19.93
N THR A 82 16.33 3.19 18.59
CA THR A 82 17.45 3.59 17.72
C THR A 82 17.38 5.09 17.40
N THR A 83 18.54 5.75 17.32
CA THR A 83 18.65 7.10 16.77
C THR A 83 19.17 7.05 15.32
N PHE A 84 18.81 8.04 14.51
CA PHE A 84 19.32 8.13 13.15
C PHE A 84 20.85 8.31 13.11
N ASP A 85 21.43 8.98 14.11
CA ASP A 85 22.88 9.11 14.30
C ASP A 85 23.57 7.74 14.39
N ASP A 86 22.98 6.78 15.11
CA ASP A 86 23.56 5.44 15.26
C ASP A 86 23.53 4.67 13.94
N ILE A 87 22.48 4.88 13.14
CA ILE A 87 22.34 4.29 11.81
C ILE A 87 23.40 4.86 10.88
N GLU A 88 23.55 6.18 10.82
CA GLU A 88 24.52 6.85 9.96
C GLU A 88 25.96 6.46 10.32
N LYS A 89 26.29 6.35 11.62
CA LYS A 89 27.60 5.84 12.07
C LYS A 89 27.86 4.41 11.61
N THR A 90 26.83 3.58 11.51
CA THR A 90 26.97 2.16 11.16
C THR A 90 26.93 1.93 9.64
N TRP A 91 26.07 2.64 8.93
CA TRP A 91 25.75 2.40 7.52
C TRP A 91 26.28 3.50 6.58
N GLY A 92 26.76 4.62 7.10
CA GLY A 92 27.13 5.80 6.32
C GLY A 92 25.93 6.66 5.97
N GLU A 93 26.15 7.66 5.12
CA GLU A 93 25.09 8.58 4.70
C GLU A 93 24.01 7.87 3.85
N PRO A 94 22.73 8.28 3.98
CA PRO A 94 21.67 7.78 3.11
C PRO A 94 21.80 8.37 1.70
N ALA A 95 21.22 7.68 0.71
CA ALA A 95 21.14 8.18 -0.66
C ALA A 95 20.23 9.42 -0.79
N GLN A 96 19.27 9.59 0.13
CA GLN A 96 18.36 10.72 0.14
C GLN A 96 17.87 11.03 1.56
N LEU A 97 17.69 12.32 1.84
CA LEU A 97 16.94 12.83 2.99
C LEU A 97 15.77 13.69 2.50
N GLN A 98 14.57 13.43 2.99
CA GLN A 98 13.36 14.20 2.64
C GLN A 98 12.52 14.46 3.88
N TYR A 99 12.26 15.73 4.20
CA TYR A 99 11.27 16.08 5.22
C TYR A 99 9.85 15.94 4.67
N VAL A 100 8.98 15.25 5.39
CA VAL A 100 7.57 15.05 5.03
C VAL A 100 6.70 15.48 6.21
N GLY A 101 6.21 16.72 6.15
CA GLY A 101 5.47 17.33 7.26
C GLY A 101 4.21 16.56 7.66
N ALA A 102 3.46 16.02 6.68
CA ALA A 102 2.30 15.18 6.94
C ALA A 102 2.65 13.89 7.69
N ALA A 103 3.86 13.38 7.49
CA ALA A 103 4.35 12.16 8.14
C ALA A 103 5.17 12.44 9.42
N LYS A 104 5.30 13.72 9.80
CA LYS A 104 5.90 14.22 11.06
C LYS A 104 7.40 13.97 11.21
N GLY A 105 8.14 13.82 10.12
CA GLY A 105 9.58 13.59 10.22
C GLY A 105 10.37 13.70 8.92
N THR A 106 11.66 13.43 9.06
CA THR A 106 12.59 13.30 7.94
C THR A 106 12.76 11.82 7.62
N TYR A 107 12.78 11.50 6.33
CA TYR A 107 12.92 10.16 5.81
C TYR A 107 14.28 10.00 5.13
N ALA A 108 15.07 9.06 5.62
CA ALA A 108 16.37 8.68 5.09
C ALA A 108 16.28 7.39 4.27
N THR A 109 16.64 7.46 2.99
CA THR A 109 16.56 6.34 2.06
C THR A 109 17.92 5.68 1.88
N TYR A 110 18.03 4.40 2.21
CA TYR A 110 19.18 3.54 1.89
C TYR A 110 18.80 2.62 0.73
N ALA A 111 18.92 3.12 -0.50
CA ALA A 111 18.38 2.49 -1.70
C ALA A 111 18.93 1.08 -1.97
N ASP A 112 20.23 0.86 -1.72
CA ASP A 112 20.90 -0.43 -1.91
C ASP A 112 20.42 -1.48 -0.90
N ARG A 113 19.93 -1.03 0.25
CA ARG A 113 19.40 -1.88 1.33
C ARG A 113 17.89 -2.08 1.22
N LYS A 114 17.20 -1.32 0.36
CA LYS A 114 15.73 -1.26 0.28
C LYS A 114 15.07 -0.87 1.61
N ILE A 115 15.76 -0.03 2.40
CA ILE A 115 15.29 0.44 3.70
C ILE A 115 15.09 1.96 3.68
N VAL A 116 14.03 2.41 4.35
CA VAL A 116 13.79 3.84 4.65
C VAL A 116 13.55 4.00 6.15
N PHE A 117 14.22 4.98 6.76
CA PHE A 117 14.00 5.34 8.17
C PHE A 117 13.29 6.68 8.27
N GLY A 118 12.16 6.72 8.98
CA GLY A 118 11.53 7.96 9.43
C GLY A 118 12.01 8.31 10.84
N PHE A 119 12.52 9.53 11.03
CA PHE A 119 12.98 10.02 12.32
C PHE A 119 12.48 11.44 12.61
N ASN A 120 12.28 11.73 13.90
CA ASN A 120 11.79 13.02 14.36
C ASN A 120 12.94 14.02 14.58
N LYS A 121 12.63 15.25 14.99
CA LYS A 121 13.64 16.30 15.24
C LYS A 121 14.67 15.92 16.32
N GLY A 122 14.30 15.03 17.25
CA GLY A 122 15.21 14.48 18.27
C GLY A 122 15.99 13.27 17.77
N MET A 123 15.99 13.00 16.46
CA MET A 123 16.68 11.89 15.80
C MET A 123 16.19 10.50 16.19
N GLN A 124 15.16 10.37 17.02
CA GLN A 124 14.58 9.08 17.33
C GLN A 124 13.89 8.53 16.07
N VAL A 125 14.24 7.29 15.73
CA VAL A 125 13.59 6.55 14.65
C VAL A 125 12.20 6.16 15.11
N PHE A 126 11.17 6.66 14.42
CA PHE A 126 9.78 6.30 14.68
C PHE A 126 9.22 5.38 13.62
N GLU A 127 9.89 5.19 12.48
CA GLU A 127 9.42 4.33 11.41
C GLU A 127 10.58 3.66 10.67
N VAL A 128 10.43 2.37 10.35
CA VAL A 128 11.32 1.66 9.42
C VAL A 128 10.47 1.02 8.33
N ARG A 129 10.85 1.23 7.07
CA ARG A 129 10.21 0.60 5.91
C ARG A 129 11.15 -0.37 5.22
N THR A 130 10.61 -1.44 4.67
CA THR A 130 11.32 -2.29 3.72
C THR A 130 10.49 -2.60 2.49
N SER A 131 11.12 -2.51 1.32
CA SER A 131 10.60 -2.98 0.03
C SER A 131 11.43 -4.15 -0.50
N ALA A 132 11.95 -4.99 0.41
CA ALA A 132 12.67 -6.21 0.05
C ALA A 132 11.85 -7.08 -0.91
N GLY A 133 12.51 -7.63 -1.94
CA GLY A 133 11.82 -8.34 -3.02
C GLY A 133 11.04 -9.58 -2.57
N GLU A 134 11.39 -10.17 -1.43
CA GLU A 134 10.62 -11.27 -0.82
C GLU A 134 9.29 -10.81 -0.24
N VAL A 135 9.21 -9.59 0.30
CA VAL A 135 7.95 -8.99 0.76
C VAL A 135 7.03 -8.73 -0.43
N GLN A 136 7.57 -8.30 -1.57
CA GLN A 136 6.78 -7.95 -2.76
C GLN A 136 6.14 -9.15 -3.49
N LYS A 137 6.47 -10.37 -3.05
CA LYS A 137 5.83 -11.60 -3.55
C LYS A 137 4.50 -11.87 -2.87
N LEU A 138 4.30 -11.35 -1.66
CA LEU A 138 3.11 -11.59 -0.84
C LEU A 138 1.87 -10.91 -1.45
N ALA A 139 0.75 -11.63 -1.48
CA ALA A 139 -0.54 -11.08 -1.85
C ALA A 139 -1.33 -10.62 -0.62
N SER A 140 -2.29 -9.71 -0.82
CA SER A 140 -3.17 -9.26 0.25
C SER A 140 -4.00 -10.38 0.88
N GLY A 141 -4.38 -11.39 0.09
CA GLY A 141 -5.08 -12.58 0.57
C GLY A 141 -4.24 -13.35 1.59
N ASP A 142 -2.99 -13.65 1.24
CA ASP A 142 -2.03 -14.34 2.12
C ASP A 142 -1.84 -13.63 3.46
N VAL A 143 -1.69 -12.30 3.42
CA VAL A 143 -1.52 -11.48 4.61
C VAL A 143 -2.71 -11.66 5.56
N LYS A 144 -3.94 -11.65 5.04
CA LYS A 144 -5.15 -11.86 5.84
C LYS A 144 -5.30 -13.30 6.32
N GLU A 145 -4.97 -14.26 5.48
CA GLU A 145 -5.07 -15.68 5.83
C GLU A 145 -4.13 -16.04 6.99
N VAL A 146 -2.90 -15.51 6.98
CA VAL A 146 -1.89 -15.83 7.99
C VAL A 146 -1.96 -14.94 9.23
N LEU A 147 -2.19 -13.64 9.07
CA LEU A 147 -2.17 -12.67 10.18
C LEU A 147 -3.56 -12.31 10.72
N GLY A 148 -4.62 -12.77 10.05
CA GLY A 148 -6.00 -12.42 10.36
C GLY A 148 -6.44 -11.08 9.75
N GLU A 149 -7.63 -10.64 10.13
CA GLU A 149 -8.17 -9.35 9.68
C GLU A 149 -7.39 -8.17 10.28
N PRO A 150 -7.05 -7.15 9.48
CA PRO A 150 -6.33 -5.99 9.98
C PRO A 150 -7.24 -5.11 10.84
N VAL A 151 -6.68 -4.52 11.89
CA VAL A 151 -7.38 -3.55 12.74
C VAL A 151 -7.49 -2.18 12.07
N MET A 152 -6.68 -1.93 11.03
CA MET A 152 -6.76 -0.76 10.17
C MET A 152 -6.80 -1.20 8.71
N PHE A 153 -7.80 -0.72 7.98
CA PHE A 153 -7.87 -0.85 6.53
C PHE A 153 -8.14 0.51 5.91
N ARG A 154 -7.32 0.95 4.95
CA ARG A 154 -7.48 2.23 4.24
C ARG A 154 -7.15 2.08 2.76
N THR A 155 -7.74 2.95 1.96
CA THR A 155 -7.40 3.12 0.55
C THR A 155 -6.86 4.54 0.35
N LEU A 156 -5.68 4.65 -0.27
CA LEU A 156 -5.07 5.93 -0.62
C LEU A 156 -4.78 5.94 -2.12
N GLY A 157 -5.60 6.67 -2.88
CA GLY A 157 -5.57 6.56 -4.34
C GLY A 157 -5.92 5.15 -4.79
N SER A 158 -5.03 4.49 -5.53
CA SER A 158 -5.17 3.08 -5.94
C SER A 158 -4.55 2.08 -4.97
N GLN A 159 -3.81 2.55 -3.96
CA GLN A 159 -3.15 1.69 -2.98
C GLN A 159 -4.10 1.30 -1.86
N GLN A 160 -3.93 0.08 -1.37
CA GLN A 160 -4.58 -0.39 -0.15
C GLN A 160 -3.56 -0.45 0.98
N MET A 161 -4.01 -0.27 2.20
CA MET A 161 -3.17 -0.34 3.40
C MET A 161 -3.84 -1.19 4.46
N PHE A 162 -3.13 -2.19 4.97
CA PHE A 162 -3.54 -2.99 6.13
C PHE A 162 -2.67 -2.62 7.32
N GLY A 163 -3.25 -2.52 8.50
CA GLY A 163 -2.53 -2.28 9.74
C GLY A 163 -2.87 -3.32 10.80
N TYR A 164 -1.82 -3.82 11.45
CA TYR A 164 -1.84 -4.79 12.52
C TYR A 164 -1.17 -4.21 13.76
N GLN A 165 -1.66 -4.56 14.94
CA GLN A 165 -1.04 -4.15 16.19
C GLN A 165 0.15 -5.05 16.53
N ALA A 166 1.28 -4.44 16.90
CA ALA A 166 2.50 -5.14 17.29
C ALA A 166 3.05 -4.56 18.60
N GLY A 167 2.32 -4.78 19.70
CA GLY A 167 2.60 -4.15 21.00
C GLY A 167 2.43 -2.62 20.94
N ASP A 168 3.51 -1.91 21.27
CA ASP A 168 3.58 -0.44 21.16
C ASP A 168 3.63 0.06 19.71
N TYR A 169 3.87 -0.84 18.76
CA TYR A 169 4.11 -0.52 17.36
C TYR A 169 2.90 -0.84 16.49
N ARG A 170 2.98 -0.42 15.23
CA ARG A 170 2.07 -0.77 14.14
C ARG A 170 2.88 -1.47 13.08
N LEU A 171 2.36 -2.59 12.59
CA LEU A 171 2.83 -3.22 11.37
C LEU A 171 1.85 -2.86 10.27
N GLU A 172 2.33 -2.18 9.24
CA GLU A 172 1.52 -1.75 8.11
C GLU A 172 2.04 -2.38 6.83
N PHE A 173 1.11 -2.85 6.01
CA PHE A 173 1.36 -3.34 4.66
C PHE A 173 0.75 -2.35 3.69
N VAL A 174 1.53 -1.87 2.73
CA VAL A 174 1.04 -1.07 1.61
C VAL A 174 1.02 -1.95 0.39
N PHE A 175 -0.11 -1.96 -0.33
CA PHE A 175 -0.31 -2.79 -1.51
C PHE A 175 -0.47 -1.94 -2.75
N ASN A 176 0.22 -2.34 -3.81
CA ASN A 176 -0.07 -1.86 -5.14
C ASN A 176 -1.27 -2.61 -5.73
N PRO A 177 -2.05 -1.96 -6.61
CA PRO A 177 -3.12 -2.66 -7.33
C PRO A 177 -2.54 -3.86 -8.11
N PRO A 178 -3.36 -4.88 -8.40
CA PRO A 178 -2.91 -6.04 -9.14
C PRO A 178 -2.22 -5.63 -10.45
N ALA A 179 -1.05 -6.20 -10.70
CA ALA A 179 -0.24 -6.01 -11.89
C ALA A 179 0.34 -7.36 -12.34
N ASP A 180 0.92 -7.41 -13.54
CA ASP A 180 1.65 -8.58 -14.05
C ASP A 180 0.86 -9.90 -14.01
N GLY A 181 -0.46 -9.81 -14.27
CA GLY A 181 -1.35 -10.97 -14.31
C GLY A 181 -1.79 -11.51 -12.95
N ARG A 182 -1.44 -10.83 -11.85
CA ARG A 182 -1.98 -11.17 -10.52
C ARG A 182 -3.45 -10.78 -10.42
N SER A 183 -4.25 -11.61 -9.77
CA SER A 183 -5.64 -11.33 -9.43
C SER A 183 -5.77 -10.46 -8.17
N GLU A 184 -4.74 -10.43 -7.33
CA GLU A 184 -4.76 -9.76 -6.04
C GLU A 184 -3.71 -8.66 -5.92
N PRO A 185 -3.98 -7.62 -5.10
CA PRO A 185 -2.98 -6.62 -4.72
C PRO A 185 -1.74 -7.28 -4.13
N ALA A 186 -0.57 -6.83 -4.60
CA ALA A 186 0.72 -7.27 -4.11
C ALA A 186 1.27 -6.27 -3.11
N VAL A 187 1.99 -6.75 -2.10
CA VAL A 187 2.70 -5.84 -1.18
C VAL A 187 3.73 -5.02 -1.96
N ASP A 188 3.72 -3.71 -1.78
CA ASP A 188 4.74 -2.78 -2.28
C ASP A 188 5.89 -2.67 -1.28
N HIS A 189 5.53 -2.39 -0.03
CA HIS A 189 6.42 -2.32 1.12
C HIS A 189 5.65 -2.58 2.40
N ILE A 190 6.39 -2.88 3.46
CA ILE A 190 5.88 -2.87 4.84
C ILE A 190 6.57 -1.78 5.63
N ASN A 191 5.90 -1.30 6.67
CA ASN A 191 6.48 -0.41 7.66
C ASN A 191 6.15 -0.84 9.08
N VAL A 192 7.14 -0.69 9.95
CA VAL A 192 6.96 -0.78 11.40
C VAL A 192 7.04 0.62 11.95
N PHE A 193 5.97 1.04 12.61
CA PHE A 193 5.74 2.41 13.02
C PHE A 193 5.52 2.50 14.53
N TYR A 194 6.14 3.50 15.17
CA TYR A 194 5.99 3.85 16.58
C TYR A 194 5.22 5.18 16.73
N PRO A 195 3.90 5.14 16.98
CA PRO A 195 3.04 6.32 17.08
C PRO A 195 3.56 7.41 18.01
N ALA A 196 3.99 7.03 19.22
CA ALA A 196 4.46 7.99 20.23
C ALA A 196 5.73 8.75 19.79
N GLY A 197 6.52 8.22 18.86
CA GLY A 197 7.67 8.91 18.28
C GLY A 197 7.31 10.11 17.39
N THR A 198 6.01 10.31 17.09
CA THR A 198 5.51 11.43 16.27
C THR A 198 4.72 12.47 17.06
N VAL A 199 4.54 12.28 18.37
CA VAL A 199 3.85 13.24 19.23
C VAL A 199 4.68 14.51 19.36
N ASN A 200 4.04 15.68 19.26
CA ASN A 200 4.67 16.96 19.53
C ASN A 200 3.89 17.71 20.62
N MET A 201 4.35 17.52 21.86
CA MET A 201 3.75 18.15 23.05
C MET A 201 3.81 19.68 23.03
N MET A 202 4.76 20.28 22.31
CA MET A 202 4.88 21.74 22.23
C MET A 202 3.86 22.37 21.29
N ALA A 203 3.24 21.57 20.42
CA ALA A 203 2.26 22.03 19.43
C ALA A 203 0.87 21.42 19.67
N ASP A 204 0.65 20.77 20.82
CA ASP A 204 -0.55 20.00 21.13
C ASP A 204 -0.95 19.03 20.01
N ASP A 205 0.04 18.49 19.29
CA ASP A 205 -0.14 17.58 18.17
C ASP A 205 0.00 16.13 18.67
N PRO A 206 -1.10 15.33 18.64
CA PRO A 206 -1.10 13.98 19.18
C PRO A 206 -0.29 12.99 18.33
N GLY A 207 0.29 13.42 17.20
CA GLY A 207 1.05 12.56 16.31
C GLY A 207 0.16 11.64 15.48
N ARG A 208 0.81 10.83 14.63
CA ARG A 208 0.15 9.82 13.81
C ARG A 208 -0.16 8.58 14.64
N GLN A 209 -1.29 7.96 14.35
CA GLN A 209 -1.72 6.71 14.99
C GLN A 209 -1.46 5.47 14.11
N TRP A 210 -1.44 5.71 12.80
CA TRP A 210 -1.08 4.86 11.68
C TRP A 210 -0.44 5.82 10.66
#